data_AF-A0A5J6PVM2-F1
#
_entry.id   AF-A0A5J6PVM2-F1
#
_cell.length_a   1.000
_cell.length_b   1.000
_cell.length_c   1.000
_cell.angle_alpha   90.00
_cell.angle_beta   90.00
_cell.angle_gamma   90.00
#
_symmetry.space_group_name_H-M   'P 1'
#
loop_
_entity.id
_entity.type
_entity.pdbx_description
1 polymer ?
#
loop_
_entity_poly.entity_id
_entity_poly.type
_entity_poly.pdbx_seq_one_letter_code
_entity_poly.pdbx_strand_id
1 'polypeptide(L)'
;MKRITLLITAALALSACNIYQDESRQSRILRFAAAHPIAAQAIGLKNEKSSNITSISTRISTRIGLDDQANGGGRGTQVNAFRHTLWQAAISSQFGPEIAEEIGNAYETDPSVREVKVKYFSRFAADQAVDLRNNRIGRFIGISNPDADIKTLSQIILKRFYEDGLWTAKLINENGRSSWRISLTKLKRNEYEAALNKLKKLDNDGFTEDEQQSGLIQ
;
A
#
# COMPACT_ATOMS: atom_id res chain seq x y z
N MET A 1 -5.74 60.47 -34.28
CA MET A 1 -5.25 60.35 -32.90
C MET A 1 -6.38 59.92 -31.98
N LYS A 2 -6.33 58.69 -31.45
CA LYS A 2 -6.69 58.27 -30.08
C LYS A 2 -6.67 56.73 -30.03
N ARG A 3 -5.72 56.20 -29.27
CA ARG A 3 -5.52 54.78 -29.00
C ARG A 3 -6.60 54.34 -28.00
N ILE A 4 -7.28 53.23 -28.28
CA ILE A 4 -8.13 52.54 -27.30
C ILE A 4 -7.26 51.44 -26.68
N THR A 5 -6.85 51.68 -25.43
CA THR A 5 -6.08 50.73 -24.63
C THR A 5 -7.02 49.68 -24.07
N LEU A 6 -6.76 48.41 -24.42
CA LEU A 6 -7.43 47.24 -23.85
C LEU A 6 -6.89 47.00 -22.43
N LEU A 7 -7.74 47.20 -21.42
CA LEU A 7 -7.45 46.82 -20.04
C LEU A 7 -7.76 45.33 -19.87
N ILE A 8 -6.73 44.49 -20.00
CA ILE A 8 -6.75 43.13 -19.46
C ILE A 8 -6.44 43.25 -17.98
N THR A 9 -7.46 43.20 -17.12
CA THR A 9 -7.26 43.04 -15.68
C THR A 9 -6.82 41.61 -15.41
N ALA A 10 -5.53 41.44 -15.18
CA ALA A 10 -4.94 40.25 -14.59
C ALA A 10 -5.44 40.11 -13.14
N ALA A 11 -6.35 39.17 -12.90
CA ALA A 11 -6.69 38.68 -11.57
C ALA A 11 -6.06 37.30 -11.39
N LEU A 12 -4.72 37.27 -11.30
CA LEU A 12 -3.92 36.08 -10.96
C LEU A 12 -2.87 36.50 -9.93
N ALA A 13 -3.31 36.74 -8.70
CA ALA A 13 -2.48 36.69 -7.50
C ALA A 13 -3.40 36.87 -6.29
N LEU A 14 -3.64 35.78 -5.55
CA LEU A 14 -3.92 35.72 -4.10
C LEU A 14 -4.75 34.47 -3.72
N SER A 15 -4.22 33.27 -4.00
CA SER A 15 -4.67 32.05 -3.31
C SER A 15 -3.52 31.06 -3.08
N ALA A 16 -2.28 31.56 -2.94
CA ALA A 16 -1.07 30.74 -2.83
C ALA A 16 -0.66 30.39 -1.38
N CYS A 17 -1.43 30.81 -0.38
CA CYS A 17 -1.26 30.35 1.00
C CYS A 17 -2.60 29.79 1.49
N ASN A 18 -2.59 28.51 1.92
CA ASN A 18 -3.68 27.76 2.58
C ASN A 18 -4.48 26.73 1.76
N ILE A 19 -4.10 26.37 0.54
CA ILE A 19 -4.80 25.28 -0.21
C ILE A 19 -4.23 23.88 0.08
N TYR A 20 -3.04 23.77 0.68
CA TYR A 20 -2.28 22.51 0.68
C TYR A 20 -2.67 21.46 1.75
N GLN A 21 -3.77 21.62 2.48
CA GLN A 21 -4.03 20.74 3.65
C GLN A 21 -5.39 20.06 3.75
N ASP A 22 -6.32 20.26 2.81
CA ASP A 22 -7.66 19.63 2.89
C ASP A 22 -8.09 18.93 1.60
N GLU A 23 -7.13 18.37 0.88
CA GLU A 23 -7.48 17.59 -0.28
C GLU A 23 -7.85 16.16 0.10
N SER A 24 -9.07 15.77 -0.27
CA SER A 24 -9.56 14.41 -0.06
C SER A 24 -8.69 13.37 -0.78
N ARG A 25 -8.60 12.17 -0.21
CA ARG A 25 -7.94 11.01 -0.85
C ARG A 25 -8.44 10.77 -2.28
N GLN A 26 -9.73 10.96 -2.52
CA GLN A 26 -10.32 10.78 -3.85
C GLN A 26 -9.74 11.77 -4.87
N SER A 27 -9.62 13.04 -4.50
CA SER A 27 -9.05 14.06 -5.38
C SER A 27 -7.58 13.76 -5.72
N ARG A 28 -6.77 13.33 -4.74
CA ARG A 28 -5.38 12.94 -5.00
C ARG A 28 -5.26 11.75 -5.95
N ILE A 29 -6.10 10.73 -5.78
CA ILE A 29 -6.15 9.57 -6.67
C ILE A 29 -6.60 9.98 -8.08
N LEU A 30 -7.59 10.88 -8.21
CA LEU A 30 -8.04 11.37 -9.50
C LEU A 30 -6.96 12.15 -10.24
N ARG A 31 -6.19 12.99 -9.55
CA ARG A 31 -5.06 13.69 -10.15
C ARG A 31 -3.95 12.74 -10.58
N PHE A 32 -3.61 11.76 -9.74
CA PHE A 32 -2.69 10.70 -10.13
C PHE A 32 -3.16 10.00 -11.40
N ALA A 33 -4.45 9.63 -11.47
CA ALA A 33 -5.00 8.94 -12.63
C ALA A 33 -4.98 9.80 -13.91
N ALA A 34 -5.21 11.11 -13.78
CA ALA A 34 -5.09 12.05 -14.89
C ALA A 34 -3.64 12.22 -15.37
N ALA A 35 -2.66 12.19 -14.45
CA ALA A 35 -1.25 12.31 -14.78
C ALA A 35 -0.64 11.00 -15.33
N HIS A 36 -1.11 9.85 -14.83
CA HIS A 36 -0.52 8.53 -15.09
C HIS A 36 -1.57 7.49 -15.51
N PRO A 37 -2.29 7.68 -16.64
CA PRO A 37 -3.45 6.86 -16.99
C PRO A 37 -3.14 5.36 -17.17
N ILE A 38 -1.98 5.03 -17.75
CA ILE A 38 -1.55 3.63 -17.93
C ILE A 38 -1.28 2.96 -16.58
N ALA A 39 -0.52 3.64 -15.70
CA ALA A 39 -0.25 3.13 -14.36
C ALA A 39 -1.55 3.01 -13.55
N ALA A 40 -2.43 4.00 -13.61
CA ALA A 40 -3.72 3.99 -12.92
C ALA A 40 -4.61 2.82 -13.38
N GLN A 41 -4.62 2.50 -14.68
CA GLN A 41 -5.36 1.36 -15.21
C GLN A 41 -4.79 0.02 -14.72
N ALA A 42 -3.46 -0.13 -14.69
CA ALA A 42 -2.80 -1.35 -14.21
C ALA A 42 -2.94 -1.52 -12.68
N ILE A 43 -2.85 -0.42 -11.93
CA ILE A 43 -3.04 -0.40 -10.48
C ILE A 43 -4.48 -0.77 -10.13
N GLY A 44 -5.44 -0.13 -10.79
CA GLY A 44 -6.87 -0.39 -10.70
C GLY A 44 -7.47 -0.20 -9.30
N LEU A 45 -8.78 -0.35 -9.22
CA LEU A 45 -9.53 -0.40 -7.97
C LEU A 45 -9.72 -1.85 -7.53
N LYS A 46 -9.81 -2.08 -6.21
CA LYS A 46 -10.11 -3.40 -5.68
C LYS A 46 -11.42 -3.93 -6.26
N ASN A 47 -11.33 -5.07 -6.94
CA ASN A 47 -12.44 -5.83 -7.47
C ASN A 47 -12.07 -7.32 -7.43
N GLU A 48 -12.94 -8.15 -6.84
CA GLU A 48 -12.66 -9.57 -6.62
C GLU A 48 -12.36 -10.33 -7.90
N LYS A 49 -12.88 -9.94 -9.07
CA LYS A 49 -12.64 -10.66 -10.33
C LYS A 49 -11.54 -10.03 -11.21
N SER A 50 -10.97 -8.91 -10.79
CA SER A 50 -9.98 -8.19 -11.60
C SER A 50 -8.55 -8.65 -11.34
N SER A 51 -7.74 -8.64 -12.39
CA SER A 51 -6.28 -8.90 -12.39
C SER A 51 -5.45 -7.61 -12.30
N ASN A 52 -6.01 -6.53 -11.77
CA ASN A 52 -5.23 -5.32 -11.48
C ASN A 52 -4.37 -5.50 -10.21
N ILE A 53 -3.29 -4.72 -10.09
CA ILE A 53 -2.31 -4.88 -8.99
C ILE A 53 -2.97 -4.79 -7.61
N THR A 54 -3.94 -3.88 -7.43
CA THR A 54 -4.66 -3.71 -6.16
C THR A 54 -5.46 -4.96 -5.78
N SER A 55 -6.17 -5.54 -6.74
CA SER A 55 -6.93 -6.77 -6.56
C SER A 55 -6.03 -7.96 -6.26
N ILE A 56 -4.98 -8.17 -7.06
CA ILE A 56 -4.08 -9.31 -6.88
C ILE A 56 -3.34 -9.22 -5.54
N SER A 57 -2.83 -8.04 -5.19
CA SER A 57 -2.14 -7.83 -3.90
C SER A 57 -3.06 -8.14 -2.73
N THR A 58 -4.33 -7.73 -2.81
CA THR A 58 -5.33 -8.06 -1.79
C THR A 58 -5.57 -9.56 -1.72
N ARG A 59 -5.85 -10.19 -2.87
CA ARG A 59 -6.18 -11.61 -2.98
C ARG A 59 -5.08 -12.52 -2.46
N ILE A 60 -3.84 -12.27 -2.88
CA ILE A 60 -2.68 -13.03 -2.39
C ILE A 60 -2.57 -12.85 -0.87
N SER A 61 -2.56 -11.60 -0.38
CA SER A 61 -2.35 -11.30 1.03
C SER A 61 -3.33 -12.01 1.97
N THR A 62 -4.60 -12.14 1.58
CA THR A 62 -5.64 -12.78 2.40
C THR A 62 -5.65 -14.30 2.30
N ARG A 63 -5.02 -14.89 1.28
CA ARG A 63 -5.06 -16.34 1.00
C ARG A 63 -3.83 -17.09 1.47
N ILE A 64 -2.70 -16.41 1.66
CA ILE A 64 -1.46 -17.04 2.12
C ILE A 64 -1.45 -17.34 3.62
N GLY A 65 -2.53 -17.06 4.36
CA GLY A 65 -2.72 -17.52 5.73
C GLY A 65 -1.90 -16.77 6.78
N LEU A 66 -1.56 -15.51 6.51
CA LEU A 66 -1.01 -14.60 7.50
C LEU A 66 -2.09 -14.17 8.51
N ASP A 67 -1.67 -13.72 9.69
CA ASP A 67 -2.60 -13.24 10.72
C ASP A 67 -3.23 -11.89 10.32
N ASP A 68 -4.56 -11.85 10.34
CA ASP A 68 -5.38 -10.64 10.12
C ASP A 68 -6.26 -10.26 11.32
N GLN A 69 -6.13 -10.98 12.44
CA GLN A 69 -7.05 -10.85 13.57
C GLN A 69 -6.44 -10.13 14.77
N ALA A 70 -5.11 -10.01 14.87
CA ALA A 70 -4.41 -9.41 16.02
C ALA A 70 -4.97 -8.07 16.52
N ASN A 71 -5.54 -7.24 15.63
CA ASN A 71 -5.96 -5.87 15.94
C ASN A 71 -7.42 -5.54 15.58
N GLY A 72 -8.19 -6.50 15.07
CA GLY A 72 -9.56 -6.35 14.57
C GLY A 72 -9.68 -5.48 13.30
N GLY A 73 -10.38 -5.96 12.27
CA GLY A 73 -10.60 -5.21 11.02
C GLY A 73 -9.32 -4.96 10.20
N GLY A 74 -8.35 -5.86 10.28
CA GLY A 74 -7.17 -5.92 9.42
C GLY A 74 -6.13 -4.82 9.55
N ARG A 75 -6.27 -3.87 10.49
CA ARG A 75 -5.33 -2.75 10.64
C ARG A 75 -4.03 -3.14 11.34
N GLY A 76 -2.89 -2.81 10.74
CA GLY A 76 -1.57 -3.09 11.29
C GLY A 76 -1.27 -4.57 11.50
N THR A 77 -1.97 -5.47 10.80
CA THR A 77 -1.83 -6.93 10.88
C THR A 77 -0.72 -7.44 9.95
N GLN A 78 -0.44 -8.75 9.98
CA GLN A 78 0.52 -9.36 9.06
C GLN A 78 0.02 -9.32 7.62
N VAL A 79 -1.28 -9.60 7.39
CA VAL A 79 -1.92 -9.48 6.07
C VAL A 79 -1.78 -8.07 5.52
N ASN A 80 -2.04 -7.06 6.35
CA ASN A 80 -1.91 -5.65 5.96
C ASN A 80 -0.48 -5.29 5.58
N ALA A 81 0.48 -5.66 6.43
CA ALA A 81 1.88 -5.40 6.19
C ALA A 81 2.39 -6.02 4.88
N PHE A 82 2.02 -7.28 4.63
CA PHE A 82 2.35 -7.96 3.40
C PHE A 82 1.68 -7.31 2.18
N ARG A 83 0.38 -6.99 2.27
CA ARG A 83 -0.38 -6.39 1.16
C ARG A 83 0.19 -5.06 0.71
N HIS A 84 0.51 -4.16 1.65
CA HIS A 84 1.09 -2.86 1.35
C HIS A 84 2.49 -2.99 0.72
N THR A 85 3.31 -3.89 1.26
CA THR A 85 4.63 -4.18 0.70
C THR A 85 4.53 -4.73 -0.72
N LEU A 86 3.63 -5.69 -0.97
CA LEU A 86 3.42 -6.31 -2.28
C LEU A 86 2.88 -5.32 -3.30
N TRP A 87 1.88 -4.52 -2.92
CA TRP A 87 1.28 -3.52 -3.78
C TRP A 87 2.33 -2.49 -4.25
N GLN A 88 3.18 -2.00 -3.34
CA GLN A 88 4.23 -1.04 -3.70
C GLN A 88 5.40 -1.68 -4.45
N ALA A 89 5.75 -2.94 -4.14
CA ALA A 89 6.76 -3.67 -4.88
C ALA A 89 6.33 -3.91 -6.33
N ALA A 90 5.08 -4.32 -6.55
CA ALA A 90 4.54 -4.55 -7.90
C ALA A 90 4.51 -3.26 -8.73
N ILE A 91 4.02 -2.15 -8.14
CA ILE A 91 3.99 -0.85 -8.84
C ILE A 91 5.40 -0.37 -9.13
N SER A 92 6.32 -0.45 -8.16
CA SER A 92 7.69 0.01 -8.35
C SER A 92 8.49 -0.86 -9.32
N SER A 93 8.21 -2.17 -9.36
CA SER A 93 8.80 -3.11 -10.33
C SER A 93 8.39 -2.76 -11.76
N GLN A 94 7.11 -2.40 -11.96
CA GLN A 94 6.53 -2.17 -13.29
C GLN A 94 6.65 -0.72 -13.78
N PHE A 95 6.55 0.26 -12.88
CA PHE A 95 6.42 1.69 -13.23
C PHE A 95 7.47 2.58 -12.58
N GLY A 96 8.39 2.00 -11.81
CA GLY A 96 9.41 2.75 -11.08
C GLY A 96 8.93 3.30 -9.73
N PRO A 97 9.88 3.68 -8.86
CA PRO A 97 9.60 4.05 -7.48
C PRO A 97 8.86 5.38 -7.33
N GLU A 98 9.00 6.30 -8.28
CA GLU A 98 8.34 7.61 -8.23
C GLU A 98 6.82 7.46 -8.39
N ILE A 99 6.37 6.67 -9.37
CA ILE A 99 4.95 6.38 -9.58
C ILE A 99 4.39 5.62 -8.37
N ALA A 100 5.14 4.65 -7.83
CA ALA A 100 4.75 3.92 -6.63
C ALA A 100 4.60 4.84 -5.42
N GLU A 101 5.53 5.78 -5.23
CA GLU A 101 5.47 6.74 -4.13
C GLU A 101 4.29 7.69 -4.27
N GLU A 102 4.05 8.24 -5.45
CA GLU A 102 2.95 9.19 -5.70
C GLU A 102 1.59 8.57 -5.35
N ILE A 103 1.29 7.37 -5.87
CA ILE A 103 0.03 6.70 -5.57
C ILE A 103 -0.03 6.20 -4.12
N GLY A 104 1.09 5.76 -3.55
CA GLY A 104 1.17 5.37 -2.14
C GLY A 104 0.81 6.54 -1.23
N ASN A 105 1.39 7.71 -1.47
CA ASN A 105 1.10 8.92 -0.71
C ASN A 105 -0.33 9.43 -0.96
N ALA A 106 -0.86 9.28 -2.18
CA ALA A 106 -2.25 9.64 -2.48
C ALA A 106 -3.27 8.88 -1.62
N TYR A 107 -2.97 7.63 -1.26
CA TYR A 107 -3.82 6.77 -0.41
C TYR A 107 -3.79 7.16 1.08
N GLU A 108 -2.77 7.88 1.54
CA GLU A 108 -2.55 8.18 2.95
C GLU A 108 -3.07 9.57 3.37
N THR A 109 -3.75 9.64 4.52
CA THR A 109 -4.24 10.92 5.09
C THR A 109 -3.11 11.91 5.39
N ASP A 110 -2.01 11.44 5.99
CA ASP A 110 -0.82 12.25 6.28
C ASP A 110 0.44 11.49 5.83
N PRO A 111 1.02 11.81 4.66
CA PRO A 111 2.23 11.14 4.17
C PRO A 111 3.50 11.59 4.92
N SER A 112 3.43 12.61 5.78
CA SER A 112 4.58 13.19 6.49
C SER A 112 4.96 12.46 7.78
N VAL A 113 4.39 11.26 8.03
CA VAL A 113 4.66 10.49 9.25
C VAL A 113 6.16 10.32 9.48
N ARG A 114 6.60 10.75 10.67
CA ARG A 114 8.00 10.73 11.08
C ARG A 114 8.49 9.31 11.35
N GLU A 115 9.62 8.94 10.77
CA GLU A 115 10.21 7.59 10.90
C GLU A 115 10.57 7.19 12.33
N VAL A 116 10.89 8.17 13.19
CA VAL A 116 11.31 7.90 14.58
C VAL A 116 10.13 7.56 15.50
N LYS A 117 8.90 7.93 15.13
CA LYS A 117 7.73 7.75 16.00
C LYS A 117 7.21 6.31 15.93
N VAL A 118 7.17 5.63 17.07
CA VAL A 118 6.70 4.23 17.16
C VAL A 118 5.50 4.03 18.09
N LYS A 119 5.05 5.07 18.80
CA LYS A 119 3.89 5.04 19.70
C LYS A 119 2.81 6.01 19.23
N TYR A 120 1.55 5.57 19.26
CA TYR A 120 0.39 6.30 18.77
C TYR A 120 -0.80 6.09 19.71
N PHE A 121 -1.59 7.15 19.96
CA PHE A 121 -2.82 7.01 20.74
C PHE A 121 -3.97 6.42 19.91
N SER A 122 -3.94 6.62 18.59
CA SER A 122 -4.96 6.13 17.65
C SER A 122 -4.46 4.90 16.91
N ARG A 123 -5.31 3.88 16.81
CA ARG A 123 -5.09 2.71 15.95
C ARG A 123 -4.91 3.13 14.50
N PHE A 124 -5.72 4.08 14.03
CA PHE A 124 -5.67 4.58 12.65
C PHE A 124 -4.32 5.26 12.35
N ALA A 125 -3.80 6.05 13.29
CA ALA A 125 -2.49 6.69 13.12
C ALA A 125 -1.33 5.68 13.14
N ALA A 126 -1.45 4.61 13.95
CA ALA A 126 -0.48 3.52 13.96
C ALA A 126 -0.50 2.72 12.64
N ASP A 127 -1.70 2.44 12.13
CA ASP A 127 -1.94 1.72 10.87
C ASP A 127 -1.34 2.47 9.68
N GLN A 128 -1.64 3.77 9.53
CA GLN A 128 -1.02 4.62 8.50
C GLN A 128 0.51 4.65 8.58
N ALA A 129 1.07 4.71 9.79
CA ALA A 129 2.52 4.66 9.97
C ALA A 129 3.12 3.30 9.56
N VAL A 130 2.39 2.20 9.80
CA VAL A 130 2.75 0.86 9.31
C VAL A 130 2.69 0.81 7.78
N ASP A 131 1.61 1.31 7.18
CA ASP A 131 1.38 1.31 5.74
C ASP A 131 2.47 2.10 5.01
N LEU A 132 2.76 3.33 5.44
CA LEU A 132 3.82 4.16 4.87
C LEU A 132 5.21 3.52 4.92
N ARG A 133 5.55 2.80 5.99
CA ARG A 133 6.86 2.15 6.13
C ARG A 133 6.97 0.88 5.31
N ASN A 134 5.92 0.08 5.29
CA ASN A 134 5.86 -1.10 4.44
C ASN A 134 5.80 -0.72 2.96
N ASN A 135 5.16 0.40 2.62
CA ASN A 135 5.20 0.96 1.27
C ASN A 135 6.64 1.26 0.82
N ARG A 136 7.45 1.90 1.68
CA ARG A 136 8.88 2.15 1.39
C ARG A 136 9.65 0.85 1.17
N ILE A 137 9.47 -0.15 2.04
CA ILE A 137 10.10 -1.47 1.87
C ILE A 137 9.70 -2.08 0.52
N GLY A 138 8.42 -2.03 0.17
CA GLY A 138 7.89 -2.51 -1.10
C GLY A 138 8.59 -1.84 -2.29
N ARG A 139 8.68 -0.50 -2.30
CA ARG A 139 9.39 0.24 -3.36
C ARG A 139 10.84 -0.20 -3.53
N PHE A 140 11.58 -0.35 -2.43
CA PHE A 140 12.97 -0.83 -2.51
C PHE A 140 13.08 -2.25 -3.08
N ILE A 141 12.15 -3.13 -2.74
CA ILE A 141 12.07 -4.47 -3.34
C ILE A 141 11.77 -4.38 -4.83
N GLY A 142 10.81 -3.55 -5.24
CA GLY A 142 10.45 -3.36 -6.65
C GLY A 142 11.60 -2.79 -7.49
N ILE A 143 12.31 -1.76 -7.01
CA ILE A 143 13.51 -1.20 -7.66
C ILE A 143 14.54 -2.30 -7.94
N SER A 144 14.74 -3.20 -6.97
CA SER A 144 15.77 -4.25 -7.06
C SER A 144 15.34 -5.43 -7.94
N ASN A 145 14.08 -5.47 -8.39
CA ASN A 145 13.50 -6.58 -9.14
C ASN A 145 12.59 -6.03 -10.27
N PRO A 146 13.16 -5.29 -11.25
CA PRO A 146 12.38 -4.74 -12.35
C PRO A 146 11.69 -5.85 -13.15
N ASP A 147 10.46 -5.58 -13.59
CA ASP A 147 9.61 -6.50 -14.37
C ASP A 147 9.34 -7.87 -13.73
N ALA A 148 9.64 -8.04 -12.44
CA ALA A 148 9.36 -9.28 -11.72
C ALA A 148 7.84 -9.49 -11.57
N ASP A 149 7.40 -10.72 -11.82
CA ASP A 149 6.01 -11.10 -11.59
C ASP A 149 5.65 -11.05 -10.09
N ILE A 150 4.35 -10.96 -9.82
CA ILE A 150 3.85 -10.76 -8.46
C ILE A 150 4.05 -11.96 -7.54
N LYS A 151 4.19 -13.20 -8.06
CA LYS A 151 4.53 -14.38 -7.24
C LYS A 151 5.99 -14.33 -6.83
N THR A 152 6.89 -13.95 -7.73
CA THR A 152 8.31 -13.73 -7.46
C THR A 152 8.48 -12.66 -6.39
N LEU A 153 7.82 -11.50 -6.55
CA LEU A 153 7.80 -10.45 -5.53
C LEU A 153 7.23 -10.94 -4.20
N SER A 154 6.15 -11.73 -4.22
CA SER A 154 5.56 -12.32 -3.02
C SER A 154 6.53 -13.24 -2.27
N GLN A 155 7.33 -14.05 -2.97
CA GLN A 155 8.35 -14.92 -2.36
C GLN A 155 9.47 -14.10 -1.70
N ILE A 156 9.94 -13.05 -2.39
CA ILE A 156 10.96 -12.12 -1.86
C ILE A 156 10.45 -11.45 -0.59
N ILE A 157 9.20 -10.97 -0.61
CA ILE A 157 8.58 -10.30 0.54
C ILE A 157 8.38 -11.28 1.69
N LEU A 158 7.93 -12.51 1.44
CA LEU A 158 7.81 -13.54 2.49
C LEU A 158 9.16 -13.84 3.14
N LYS A 159 10.24 -13.94 2.33
CA LYS A 159 11.60 -14.13 2.84
C LYS A 159 12.04 -12.93 3.71
N ARG A 160 11.80 -11.70 3.24
CA ARG A 160 12.07 -10.47 4.01
C ARG A 160 11.26 -10.42 5.31
N PHE A 161 10.01 -10.83 5.29
CA PHE A 161 9.14 -10.86 6.48
C PHE A 161 9.62 -11.92 7.50
N TYR A 162 10.18 -13.03 7.04
CA TYR A 162 10.80 -14.04 7.89
C TYR A 162 12.14 -13.58 8.47
N GLU A 163 13.06 -13.09 7.63
CA GLU A 163 14.44 -12.81 8.02
C GLU A 163 14.59 -11.50 8.78
N ASP A 164 13.91 -10.44 8.34
CA ASP A 164 14.13 -9.07 8.81
C ASP A 164 12.86 -8.43 9.39
N GLY A 165 11.68 -8.91 8.98
CA GLY A 165 10.37 -8.51 9.50
C GLY A 165 9.68 -7.40 8.70
N LEU A 166 8.36 -7.26 8.83
CA LEU A 166 7.60 -6.13 8.31
C LEU A 166 6.97 -5.34 9.47
N TRP A 167 6.63 -4.08 9.23
CA TRP A 167 6.02 -3.25 10.25
C TRP A 167 4.60 -3.74 10.54
N THR A 168 4.29 -3.92 11.81
CA THR A 168 2.94 -4.22 12.31
C THR A 168 2.66 -3.37 13.54
N ALA A 169 1.39 -3.29 13.95
CA ALA A 169 0.96 -2.59 15.16
C ALA A 169 0.50 -3.59 16.22
N LYS A 170 0.71 -3.24 17.49
CA LYS A 170 0.16 -3.96 18.65
C LYS A 170 -0.38 -2.98 19.68
N LEU A 171 -1.51 -3.32 20.28
CA LEU A 171 -2.02 -2.63 21.46
C LEU A 171 -1.08 -2.91 22.65
N ILE A 172 -0.68 -1.85 23.35
CA ILE A 172 0.10 -1.91 24.57
C ILE A 172 -0.64 -1.16 25.68
N ASN A 173 -0.54 -1.69 26.91
CA ASN A 173 -1.06 -1.04 28.10
C ASN A 173 0.12 -0.63 28.99
N GLU A 174 0.32 0.67 29.17
CA GLU A 174 1.37 1.24 30.01
C GLU A 174 0.71 2.21 30.99
N ASN A 175 0.99 2.06 32.28
CA ASN A 175 0.47 2.95 33.34
C ASN A 175 -1.05 3.17 33.29
N GLY A 176 -1.82 2.11 33.02
CA GLY A 176 -3.27 2.17 32.93
C GLY A 176 -3.83 2.86 31.68
N ARG A 177 -2.98 3.18 30.69
CA ARG A 177 -3.40 3.78 29.41
C ARG A 177 -3.06 2.87 28.24
N SER A 178 -4.05 2.66 27.38
CA SER A 178 -3.85 1.92 26.13
C SER A 178 -3.27 2.82 25.05
N SER A 179 -2.25 2.33 24.34
CA SER A 179 -1.68 2.98 23.16
C SER A 179 -1.26 1.92 22.13
N TRP A 180 -0.99 2.33 20.91
CA TRP A 180 -0.56 1.47 19.82
C TRP A 180 0.93 1.64 19.59
N ARG A 181 1.67 0.54 19.62
CA ARG A 181 3.10 0.50 19.29
C ARG A 181 3.29 -0.21 17.96
N ILE A 182 4.08 0.38 17.08
CA ILE A 182 4.49 -0.23 15.83
C ILE A 182 5.93 -0.73 15.91
N SER A 183 6.21 -1.88 15.29
CA SER A 183 7.53 -2.51 15.30
C SER A 183 7.68 -3.45 14.10
N LEU A 184 8.93 -3.77 13.74
CA LEU A 184 9.22 -4.88 12.84
C LEU A 184 8.85 -6.20 13.55
N THR A 185 7.91 -6.94 12.97
CA THR A 185 7.55 -8.29 13.38
C THR A 185 8.06 -9.27 12.36
N LYS A 186 8.63 -10.39 12.82
CA LYS A 186 9.06 -11.50 11.95
C LYS A 186 8.02 -12.61 11.93
N LEU A 187 7.89 -13.26 10.79
CA LEU A 187 7.21 -14.55 10.73
C LEU A 187 8.04 -15.60 11.47
N LYS A 188 7.36 -16.53 12.14
CA LYS A 188 8.00 -17.78 12.57
C LYS A 188 8.27 -18.65 11.34
N ARG A 189 9.22 -19.58 11.45
CA ARG A 189 9.57 -20.49 10.35
C ARG A 189 8.35 -21.24 9.80
N ASN A 190 7.52 -21.79 10.68
CA ASN A 190 6.31 -22.54 10.30
C ASN A 190 5.27 -21.64 9.59
N GLU A 191 5.11 -20.38 10.03
CA GLU A 191 4.23 -19.40 9.38
C GLU A 191 4.74 -19.07 7.97
N TYR A 192 6.05 -18.85 7.82
CA TYR A 192 6.70 -18.61 6.54
C TYR A 192 6.55 -19.80 5.57
N GLU A 193 6.85 -21.01 6.01
CA GLU A 193 6.72 -22.23 5.20
C GLU A 193 5.27 -22.49 4.80
N ALA A 194 4.31 -22.31 5.73
CA ALA A 194 2.89 -22.42 5.44
C ALA A 194 2.43 -21.40 4.39
N ALA A 195 2.88 -20.14 4.51
CA ALA A 195 2.56 -19.10 3.56
C ALA A 195 3.13 -19.38 2.16
N LEU A 196 4.38 -19.86 2.07
CA LEU A 196 4.97 -20.30 0.80
C LEU A 196 4.19 -21.44 0.16
N ASN A 197 3.77 -22.43 0.95
CA ASN A 197 3.01 -23.57 0.44
C ASN A 197 1.64 -23.15 -0.08
N LYS A 198 0.99 -22.17 0.55
CA LYS A 198 -0.25 -21.59 0.04
C LYS A 198 -0.02 -20.77 -1.23
N LEU A 199 1.02 -19.93 -1.26
CA LEU A 199 1.39 -19.12 -2.43
C LEU A 199 1.67 -19.98 -3.68
N LYS A 200 2.30 -21.15 -3.51
CA LYS A 200 2.57 -22.08 -4.61
C LYS A 200 1.30 -22.53 -5.34
N LYS A 201 0.18 -22.66 -4.61
CA LYS A 201 -1.13 -23.11 -5.12
C LYS A 201 -1.94 -22.00 -5.80
N LEU A 202 -1.46 -20.76 -5.76
CA LEU A 202 -2.10 -19.63 -6.44
C LEU A 202 -1.45 -19.42 -7.81
N ASP A 203 -2.21 -18.97 -8.80
CA ASP A 203 -1.67 -18.44 -10.04
C ASP A 203 -1.10 -17.02 -9.86
N ASN A 204 -0.69 -16.39 -10.96
CA ASN A 204 -0.16 -15.02 -10.96
C ASN A 204 -1.21 -13.96 -10.64
N ASP A 205 -2.50 -14.26 -10.75
CA ASP A 205 -3.59 -13.36 -10.38
C ASP A 205 -4.11 -13.64 -8.95
N GLY A 206 -3.52 -14.62 -8.27
CA GLY A 206 -3.81 -15.04 -6.90
C GLY A 206 -4.99 -16.00 -6.76
N PHE A 207 -5.48 -16.58 -7.87
CA PHE A 207 -6.58 -17.55 -7.89
C PHE A 207 -6.09 -18.97 -7.62
N THR A 208 -6.91 -19.77 -6.95
CA THR A 208 -6.66 -21.22 -6.85
C THR A 208 -7.04 -21.92 -8.16
N GLU A 209 -6.58 -23.16 -8.33
CA GLU A 209 -6.97 -23.98 -9.50
C GLU A 209 -8.48 -24.15 -9.62
N ASP A 210 -9.19 -24.37 -8.50
CA ASP A 210 -10.65 -24.54 -8.48
C ASP A 210 -11.40 -23.29 -8.97
N GLU A 211 -10.90 -22.09 -8.63
CA GLU A 211 -11.53 -20.82 -9.04
C GLU A 211 -11.30 -20.54 -10.52
N GLN A 212 -10.13 -20.92 -11.04
CA GLN A 212 -9.85 -20.85 -12.48
C GLN A 212 -10.76 -21.76 -13.29
N GLN A 213 -11.07 -22.96 -12.77
CA GLN A 213 -11.94 -23.93 -13.44
C GLN A 213 -13.43 -23.60 -13.31
N SER A 214 -13.88 -23.13 -12.15
CA SER A 214 -15.30 -22.89 -11.87
C SER A 214 -15.78 -21.48 -12.23
N GLY A 215 -14.87 -20.50 -12.37
CA GLY A 215 -15.21 -19.09 -12.53
C GLY A 215 -15.88 -18.46 -11.29
N LEU A 216 -15.97 -19.21 -10.19
CA LEU A 216 -16.55 -18.78 -8.92
C LEU A 216 -15.42 -18.49 -7.93
N ILE A 217 -15.49 -17.32 -7.30
CA ILE A 217 -14.55 -16.93 -6.24
C ILE A 217 -15.17 -17.34 -4.92
N GLN A 218 -14.40 -18.06 -4.10
CA GLN A 218 -14.80 -18.46 -2.74
C GLN A 218 -14.38 -17.42 -1.70
#